data_AF-A0AAN0LQ67-F1
#
_entry.id   AF-A0AAN0LQ67-F1
#
_cell.length_a   1.000
_cell.length_b   1.000
_cell.length_c   1.000
_cell.angle_alpha   90.00
_cell.angle_beta   90.00
_cell.angle_gamma   90.00
#
_symmetry.space_group_name_H-M   'P 1'
#
loop_
_entity.id
_entity.type
_entity.pdbx_description
1 polymer ?
#
loop_
_entity_poly.entity_id
_entity_poly.type
_entity_poly.pdbx_seq_one_letter_code
_entity_poly.pdbx_strand_id
1 'polypeptide(L)'
;MDFVGRGGYYSLTTYGADGWIDSEHFYASGESMRDNGDGTVSVTFNCGSGEAYDFEVSEGWAGVLHLYEPVDVDETLEYMETLRQIEIKEL
;
A
#
# COMPACT_ATOMS: atom_id res chain seq x y z
N MET A 1 8.45 0.74 13.67
CA MET A 1 7.11 1.21 14.08
C MET A 1 6.38 -0.03 14.53
N ASP A 2 5.89 -0.08 15.76
CA ASP A 2 5.05 -1.21 16.20
C ASP A 2 3.71 -1.14 15.44
N PHE A 3 3.49 -2.08 14.53
CA PHE A 3 2.27 -2.21 13.73
C PHE A 3 1.15 -2.95 14.50
N VAL A 4 1.43 -3.46 15.70
CA VAL A 4 0.43 -4.15 16.53
C VAL A 4 -0.43 -3.10 17.24
N GLY A 5 -1.69 -2.96 16.80
CA GLY A 5 -2.71 -2.16 17.50
C GLY A 5 -3.13 -0.86 16.84
N ARG A 6 -2.76 -0.62 15.57
CA ARG A 6 -3.33 0.48 14.78
C ARG A 6 -3.85 -0.13 13.49
N GLY A 7 -5.15 -0.40 13.43
CA GLY A 7 -5.83 -0.97 12.25
C GLY A 7 -5.85 -0.05 11.01
N GLY A 8 -4.91 0.90 10.94
CA GLY A 8 -4.74 1.82 9.84
C GLY A 8 -4.03 1.15 8.67
N TYR A 9 -4.45 1.53 7.48
CA TYR A 9 -3.90 1.05 6.23
C TYR A 9 -3.42 2.26 5.43
N TYR A 10 -2.35 2.11 4.66
CA TYR A 10 -1.89 3.17 3.76
C TYR A 10 -1.33 2.59 2.48
N SER A 11 -1.34 3.40 1.43
CA SER A 11 -0.82 3.03 0.11
C SER A 11 -0.34 4.25 -0.65
N LEU A 12 0.57 4.02 -1.59
CA LEU A 12 0.97 5.02 -2.59
C LEU A 12 0.52 4.52 -3.96
N THR A 13 -0.13 5.40 -4.72
CA THR A 13 -0.50 5.17 -6.12
C THR A 13 0.08 6.25 -7.01
N THR A 14 0.63 5.88 -8.16
CA THR A 14 1.15 6.81 -9.17
C THR A 14 0.26 6.85 -10.42
N TYR A 15 0.23 8.02 -11.06
CA TYR A 15 -0.52 8.29 -12.28
C TYR A 15 0.36 9.09 -13.23
N GLY A 16 0.17 8.90 -14.54
CA GLY A 16 0.78 9.70 -15.58
C GLY A 16 0.28 11.15 -15.58
N ALA A 17 0.90 11.98 -16.43
CA ALA A 17 0.59 13.42 -16.52
C ALA A 17 -0.86 13.73 -16.93
N ASP A 18 -1.55 12.78 -17.56
CA ASP A 18 -2.96 12.87 -17.96
C ASP A 18 -3.94 12.39 -16.86
N GLY A 19 -3.41 11.93 -15.72
CA GLY A 19 -4.17 11.44 -14.57
C GLY A 19 -4.59 9.97 -14.66
N TRP A 20 -4.14 9.24 -15.68
CA TRP A 20 -4.41 7.80 -15.81
C TRP A 20 -3.25 6.95 -15.28
N ILE A 21 -3.54 5.69 -14.94
CA ILE A 21 -2.51 4.70 -14.63
C ILE A 21 -1.83 4.31 -15.95
N ASP A 22 -0.50 4.41 -15.99
CA ASP A 22 0.30 4.18 -17.19
C ASP A 22 1.45 3.18 -17.00
N SER A 23 1.56 2.55 -15.82
CA SER A 23 2.56 1.52 -15.52
C SER A 23 1.97 0.34 -14.76
N GLU A 24 2.67 -0.80 -14.76
CA GLU A 24 2.27 -1.98 -13.97
C GLU A 24 2.66 -1.84 -12.49
N HIS A 25 3.79 -1.18 -12.21
CA HIS A 25 4.30 -0.88 -10.87
C HIS A 25 3.80 0.49 -10.40
N PHE A 26 2.48 0.70 -10.46
CA PHE A 26 1.85 1.98 -10.12
C PHE A 26 1.38 2.06 -8.66
N TYR A 27 1.45 0.97 -7.90
CA TYR A 27 0.86 0.88 -6.57
C TYR A 27 1.69 0.02 -5.61
N ALA A 28 1.80 0.49 -4.36
CA ALA A 28 2.29 -0.31 -3.24
C ALA A 28 1.46 -0.05 -1.98
N SER A 29 1.16 -1.11 -1.23
CA SER A 29 0.64 -0.97 0.13
C SER A 29 1.79 -0.65 1.08
N GLY A 30 1.47 -0.08 2.25
CA GLY A 30 2.47 0.16 3.29
C GLY A 30 3.24 -1.09 3.73
N GLU A 31 2.59 -2.25 3.68
CA GLU A 31 3.21 -3.54 4.02
C GLU A 31 4.19 -4.03 2.96
N SER A 32 4.02 -3.64 1.69
CA SER A 32 4.92 -3.98 0.60
C SER A 32 6.02 -2.93 0.36
N MET A 33 5.99 -1.82 1.12
CA MET A 33 7.05 -0.82 1.12
C MET A 33 8.29 -1.33 1.88
N ARG A 34 9.46 -0.80 1.54
CA ARG A 34 10.71 -1.21 2.19
C ARG A 34 10.74 -0.69 3.63
N ASP A 35 10.60 -1.59 4.61
CA ASP A 35 10.82 -1.27 6.03
C ASP A 35 12.31 -1.00 6.29
N ASN A 36 12.60 0.15 6.90
CA ASN A 36 13.96 0.54 7.27
C ASN A 36 14.36 0.06 8.67
N GLY A 37 13.45 -0.52 9.45
CA GLY A 37 13.69 -1.04 10.80
C GLY A 37 13.67 0.03 11.90
N ASP A 38 13.53 1.30 11.54
CA ASP A 38 13.41 2.45 12.46
C ASP A 38 11.98 3.01 12.52
N GLY A 39 11.03 2.34 11.87
CA GLY A 39 9.66 2.80 11.75
C GLY A 39 9.39 3.78 10.62
N THR A 40 10.35 3.99 9.74
CA THR A 40 10.09 4.60 8.45
C THR A 40 10.01 3.52 7.36
N VAL A 41 9.35 3.87 6.26
CA VAL A 41 9.34 3.06 5.04
C VAL A 41 9.90 3.86 3.88
N SER A 42 10.48 3.15 2.91
CA SER A 42 11.06 3.72 1.70
C SER A 42 10.39 3.18 0.45
N VAL A 43 10.31 4.02 -0.57
CA VAL A 43 9.97 3.66 -1.95
C VAL A 43 11.02 4.24 -2.90
N THR A 44 11.18 3.63 -4.06
CA THR A 44 12.05 4.13 -5.14
C THR A 44 11.24 4.35 -6.40
N PHE A 45 11.81 5.13 -7.33
CA PHE A 45 11.18 5.43 -8.61
C PHE A 45 12.19 5.16 -9.72
N ASN A 46 11.81 4.31 -10.68
CA ASN A 46 12.60 3.96 -11.85
C ASN A 46 14.00 3.40 -11.52
N CYS A 47 14.17 2.63 -10.43
CA CYS A 47 15.46 2.00 -10.11
C CYS A 47 15.68 0.65 -10.81
N GLY A 48 14.62 0.02 -11.33
CA GLY A 48 14.69 -1.26 -12.03
C GLY A 48 14.98 -2.44 -11.10
N SER A 49 14.57 -2.37 -9.83
CA SER A 49 14.80 -3.46 -8.87
C SER A 49 13.81 -4.62 -9.04
N GLY A 50 12.64 -4.36 -9.63
CA GLY A 50 11.53 -5.32 -9.72
C GLY A 50 10.77 -5.53 -8.41
N GLU A 51 11.13 -4.78 -7.37
CA GLU A 51 10.48 -4.85 -6.07
C GLU A 51 9.16 -4.08 -6.07
N ALA A 52 8.20 -4.49 -5.25
CA ALA A 52 6.89 -3.84 -5.16
C ALA A 52 6.95 -2.36 -4.75
N TYR A 53 8.03 -1.94 -4.07
CA TYR A 53 8.26 -0.57 -3.64
C TYR A 53 9.06 0.27 -4.65
N ASP A 54 9.43 -0.29 -5.80
CA ASP A 54 10.07 0.42 -6.91
C ASP A 54 9.04 0.73 -7.99
N PHE A 55 8.57 1.97 -7.96
CA PHE A 55 7.52 2.45 -8.84
C PHE A 55 8.08 2.77 -10.22
N GLU A 56 7.31 2.41 -11.24
CA GLU A 56 7.56 2.87 -12.60
C GLU A 56 6.71 4.12 -12.86
N VAL A 57 7.38 5.22 -13.22
CA VAL A 57 6.73 6.53 -13.42
C VAL A 57 7.22 7.22 -14.69
N SER A 58 6.28 7.84 -15.40
CA SER A 58 6.51 8.63 -16.62
C SER A 58 6.85 10.10 -16.31
N GLU A 59 7.30 10.85 -17.32
CA GLU A 59 7.52 12.29 -17.16
C GLU A 59 6.22 13.02 -16.82
N GLY A 60 6.24 13.87 -15.78
CA GLY A 60 5.08 14.64 -15.35
C GLY A 60 4.07 13.88 -14.48
N TRP A 61 4.46 12.72 -13.95
CA TRP A 61 3.62 11.91 -13.06
C TRP A 61 3.16 12.63 -11.78
N ALA A 62 2.08 12.12 -11.19
CA ALA A 62 1.55 12.52 -9.89
C ALA A 62 1.40 11.32 -8.96
N GLY A 63 1.70 11.51 -7.68
CA GLY A 63 1.55 10.50 -6.64
C GLY A 63 0.46 10.85 -5.64
N VAL A 64 -0.33 9.86 -5.23
CA VAL A 64 -1.33 9.99 -4.17
C VAL A 64 -1.01 9.02 -3.05
N LEU A 65 -0.62 9.57 -1.89
CA LEU A 65 -0.50 8.83 -0.65
C LEU A 65 -1.88 8.78 0.02
N HIS A 66 -2.45 7.59 0.12
CA HIS A 66 -3.69 7.37 0.84
C HIS A 66 -3.38 6.90 2.26
N LEU A 67 -3.96 7.58 3.25
CA LEU A 67 -3.91 7.21 4.66
C LEU A 67 -5.33 6.88 5.11
N TYR A 68 -5.59 5.61 5.39
CA TYR A 68 -6.88 5.11 5.85
C TYR A 68 -6.81 4.88 7.34
N GLU A 69 -7.43 5.79 8.09
CA GLU A 69 -7.62 5.65 9.52
C GLU A 69 -8.98 4.98 9.78
N PRO A 70 -9.02 3.84 10.51
CA PRO A 70 -10.29 3.24 10.92
C PRO A 70 -10.99 4.15 11.93
N VAL A 71 -12.31 4.25 11.83
CA VAL A 71 -13.13 5.01 12.79
C VAL A 71 -13.04 4.39 14.19
N ASP A 72 -13.03 3.06 14.25
CA ASP A 72 -12.80 2.28 15.45
C ASP A 72 -11.82 1.14 15.11
N VAL A 73 -10.66 1.14 15.77
CA VAL A 73 -9.60 0.16 15.53
C VAL A 73 -10.05 -1.24 15.94
N ASP A 74 -10.74 -1.36 17.08
CA ASP A 74 -11.10 -2.66 17.65
C ASP A 74 -12.19 -3.31 16.80
N GLU A 75 -13.22 -2.55 16.41
CA GLU A 75 -14.28 -3.03 15.52
C GLU A 75 -13.71 -3.48 14.16
N THR A 76 -12.75 -2.72 13.62
CA THR A 76 -12.10 -3.05 12.34
C THR A 76 -11.31 -4.35 12.45
N LEU A 77 -10.57 -4.55 13.54
CA LEU A 77 -9.79 -5.77 13.75
C LEU A 77 -10.71 -6.99 13.94
N GLU A 78 -11.79 -6.87 14.72
CA GLU A 78 -12.79 -7.93 14.90
C GLU A 78 -13.45 -8.33 13.57
N TYR A 79 -13.81 -7.34 12.75
CA TYR A 79 -14.38 -7.60 11.43
C TYR A 79 -13.37 -8.30 10.50
N MET A 80 -12.11 -7.87 10.48
CA MET A 80 -11.06 -8.50 9.68
C MET A 80 -10.81 -9.95 10.08
N GLU A 81 -10.84 -10.28 11.38
CA GLU A 81 -10.76 -11.68 11.84
C GLU A 81 -11.94 -12.52 11.36
N THR A 82 -13.14 -11.93 11.32
CA THR A 82 -14.32 -12.62 10.80
C THR A 82 -14.17 -12.96 9.32
N LEU A 83 -13.64 -12.04 8.51
CA LEU A 83 -13.38 -12.28 7.09
C LEU A 83 -12.32 -13.36 6.87
N ARG A 84 -11.25 -13.38 7.67
CA ARG A 84 -10.19 -14.41 7.60
C ARG A 84 -10.70 -15.83 7.85
N GLN A 85 -11.80 -15.99 8.58
CA GLN A 85 -12.39 -17.28 8.90
C GLN A 85 -13.34 -17.81 7.83
N ILE A 86 -13.69 -17.01 6.82
CA ILE A 86 -14.56 -17.45 5.73
C ILE A 86 -13.75 -18.36 4.80
N GLU A 87 -14.13 -19.63 4.70
CA GLU A 87 -13.55 -20.56 3.74
C GLU A 87 -13.87 -20.10 2.30
N ILE A 88 -12.82 -19.84 1.52
CA ILE A 88 -12.96 -19.60 0.08
C ILE A 88 -13.35 -20.92 -0.58
N LYS A 89 -14.56 -20.99 -1.13
CA LYS A 89 -14.96 -22.10 -1.99
C LYS A 89 -14.40 -21.89 -3.38
N GLU A 90 -13.51 -22.78 -3.81
CA GLU A 90 -13.14 -22.90 -5.23
C GLU A 90 -14.33 -23.46 -6.01
N LEU A 91 -14.62 -22.84 -7.16
CA LEU A 91 -15.67 -23.22 -8.11
C LEU A 91 -15.16 -24.25 -9.12
#